data_AF-A0A2E4YP42-F1
#
_entry.id   AF-A0A2E4YP42-F1
#
_cell.length_a   1.000
_cell.length_b   1.000
_cell.length_c   1.000
_cell.angle_alpha   90.00
_cell.angle_beta   90.00
_cell.angle_gamma   90.00
#
_symmetry.space_group_name_H-M   'P 1'
#
loop_
_entity.id
_entity.type
_entity.pdbx_description
1 polymer ?
#
loop_
_entity_poly.entity_id
_entity_poly.type
_entity_poly.pdbx_seq_one_letter_code
_entity_poly.pdbx_strand_id
1 'polypeptide(L)'
;MVIMNFLHNYKFILFSGLILLIVSCVKHPDSPGYEYVPDMYRSQAIEAYVDYGLVGDVEHEELKSTMSARVPVEGTIPYNEDRQMAEINMPFEYGEGEEERIRASKEVKIPNFYISDSLVAENNSNEGKKLYAVFCAHCHGDKGEGDGKVVAVSGELIVPPSYESLKDRTIGSVFHTITHGKNAMGPHGSQLNKDERWKVALYVRTLQNGGDLLLSEINNIDSSTDELNGN
;
A
#
# COMPACT_ATOMS: atom_id res chain seq x y z
N MET A 1 80.59 5.17 1.71
CA MET A 1 79.59 4.27 1.09
C MET A 1 78.28 4.18 1.88
N VAL A 2 78.30 4.19 3.23
CA VAL A 2 77.09 4.07 4.08
C VAL A 2 76.15 5.30 4.03
N ILE A 3 76.68 6.54 3.99
CA ILE A 3 75.88 7.79 3.98
C ILE A 3 75.10 7.98 2.67
N MET A 4 75.66 7.58 1.53
CA MET A 4 74.99 7.65 0.22
C MET A 4 73.77 6.73 0.15
N ASN A 5 73.86 5.53 0.74
CA ASN A 5 72.74 4.59 0.83
C ASN A 5 71.62 5.13 1.74
N PHE A 6 71.97 5.85 2.82
CA PHE A 6 70.98 6.45 3.73
C PHE A 6 70.17 7.57 3.06
N LEU A 7 70.84 8.44 2.28
CA LEU A 7 70.19 9.49 1.49
C LEU A 7 69.37 8.93 0.33
N HIS A 8 69.79 7.81 -0.28
CA HIS A 8 69.04 7.14 -1.33
C HIS A 8 67.77 6.47 -0.78
N ASN A 9 67.87 5.82 0.38
CA ASN A 9 66.73 5.19 1.07
C ASN A 9 65.71 6.23 1.57
N TYR A 10 66.16 7.39 2.05
CA TYR A 10 65.26 8.49 2.46
C TYR A 10 64.49 9.08 1.26
N LYS A 11 65.16 9.24 0.11
CA LYS A 11 64.50 9.66 -1.14
C LYS A 11 63.49 8.62 -1.63
N PHE A 12 63.80 7.34 -1.48
CA PHE A 12 62.89 6.26 -1.86
C PHE A 12 61.64 6.21 -0.97
N ILE A 13 61.78 6.40 0.34
CA ILE A 13 60.65 6.47 1.29
C ILE A 13 59.77 7.70 1.02
N LEU A 14 60.38 8.86 0.76
CA LEU A 14 59.63 10.06 0.38
C LEU A 14 58.86 9.87 -0.95
N PHE A 15 59.50 9.22 -1.92
CA PHE A 15 58.87 8.93 -3.21
C PHE A 15 57.73 7.90 -3.08
N SER A 16 57.91 6.84 -2.28
CA SER A 16 56.84 5.87 -2.03
C SER A 16 55.69 6.47 -1.21
N GLY A 17 55.98 7.34 -0.25
CA GLY A 17 54.97 8.08 0.52
C GLY A 17 54.15 9.03 -0.36
N LEU A 18 54.80 9.70 -1.32
CA LEU A 18 54.12 10.53 -2.31
C LEU A 18 53.22 9.70 -3.23
N ILE A 19 53.66 8.50 -3.64
CA ILE A 19 52.85 7.56 -4.43
C ILE A 19 51.62 7.06 -3.63
N LEU A 20 51.77 6.78 -2.34
CA LEU A 20 50.64 6.39 -1.48
C LEU A 20 49.60 7.50 -1.33
N LEU A 21 50.03 8.77 -1.27
CA LEU A 21 49.12 9.92 -1.19
C LEU A 21 48.29 10.11 -2.47
N ILE A 22 48.87 9.88 -3.65
CA ILE A 22 48.13 10.01 -4.93
C ILE A 22 47.16 8.85 -5.20
N VAL A 23 47.41 7.66 -4.65
CA VAL A 23 46.51 6.48 -4.82
C VAL A 23 45.38 6.47 -3.77
N SER A 24 45.52 7.20 -2.66
CA SER A 24 44.49 7.28 -1.61
C SER A 24 43.26 8.12 -2.00
N CYS A 25 43.31 8.89 -3.09
CA CYS A 25 42.19 9.67 -3.60
C CYS A 25 41.29 8.82 -4.51
N VAL A 26 40.66 7.79 -3.96
CA VAL A 26 39.58 7.05 -4.64
C VAL A 26 38.25 7.40 -3.99
N LYS A 27 37.32 7.91 -4.81
CA LYS A 27 35.94 8.15 -4.38
C LYS A 27 35.27 6.80 -4.07
N HIS A 28 34.62 6.69 -2.92
CA HIS A 28 33.82 5.51 -2.57
C HIS A 28 32.70 5.29 -3.62
N PRO A 29 32.42 4.05 -4.07
CA PRO A 29 31.34 3.78 -5.03
C PRO A 29 29.98 4.33 -4.58
N ASP A 30 29.71 4.28 -3.27
CA ASP A 30 28.46 4.77 -2.66
C ASP A 30 28.49 6.26 -2.29
N SER A 31 29.49 7.03 -2.73
CA SER A 31 29.51 8.47 -2.50
C SER A 31 28.58 9.18 -3.50
N PRO A 32 27.65 10.04 -3.04
CA PRO A 32 26.72 10.77 -3.92
C PRO A 32 27.45 11.66 -4.94
N GLY A 33 28.71 12.01 -4.68
CA GLY A 33 29.54 12.83 -5.56
C GLY A 33 29.65 14.27 -5.13
N TYR A 34 30.24 15.07 -6.00
CA TYR A 34 30.36 16.51 -5.81
C TYR A 34 29.24 17.19 -6.58
N GLU A 35 28.50 18.05 -5.89
CA GLU A 35 27.52 18.94 -6.48
C GLU A 35 28.22 20.28 -6.81
N TYR A 36 28.12 20.71 -8.07
CA TYR A 36 28.55 22.05 -8.48
C TYR A 36 27.30 22.94 -8.52
N VAL A 37 27.33 24.07 -7.82
CA VAL A 37 26.22 25.03 -7.64
C VAL A 37 24.91 24.38 -7.15
N PRO A 38 24.84 23.93 -5.88
CA PRO A 38 23.65 23.25 -5.32
C PRO A 38 22.45 24.18 -5.08
N ASP A 39 22.51 25.43 -5.56
CA ASP A 39 21.41 26.37 -5.46
C ASP A 39 20.19 25.85 -6.25
N MET A 40 19.04 25.80 -5.60
CA MET A 40 17.79 25.23 -6.12
C MET A 40 17.77 23.72 -6.40
N TYR A 41 18.82 22.95 -6.09
CA TYR A 41 18.79 21.48 -6.19
C TYR A 41 17.95 20.83 -5.09
N ARG A 42 17.83 21.52 -3.96
CA ARG A 42 17.00 21.12 -2.81
C ARG A 42 15.87 22.12 -2.68
N SER A 43 14.64 21.63 -2.56
CA SER A 43 13.48 22.49 -2.37
C SER A 43 13.60 23.23 -1.03
N GLN A 44 13.33 24.53 -1.04
CA GLN A 44 13.11 25.26 0.22
C GLN A 44 11.78 24.88 0.87
N ALA A 45 10.81 24.44 0.06
CA ALA A 45 9.56 23.88 0.56
C ALA A 45 9.78 22.47 1.12
N ILE A 46 9.08 22.15 2.20
CA ILE A 46 9.08 20.82 2.81
C ILE A 46 8.37 19.84 1.87
N GLU A 47 9.05 18.76 1.50
CA GLU A 47 8.49 17.67 0.70
C GLU A 47 7.91 16.57 1.60
N ALA A 48 6.99 15.77 1.07
CA ALA A 48 6.20 14.83 1.88
C ALA A 48 7.02 13.67 2.50
N TYR A 49 8.09 13.23 1.84
CA TYR A 49 8.93 12.10 2.28
C TYR A 49 10.42 12.43 2.31
N VAL A 50 10.78 13.70 2.17
CA VAL A 50 12.17 14.15 2.14
C VAL A 50 12.30 15.38 3.02
N ASP A 51 13.27 15.33 3.93
CA ASP A 51 13.68 16.50 4.70
C ASP A 51 15.21 16.65 4.63
N TYR A 52 15.63 17.72 3.96
CA TYR A 52 17.03 18.10 3.81
C TYR A 52 17.59 18.82 5.05
N GLY A 53 16.75 19.04 6.07
CA GLY A 53 17.06 19.84 7.24
C GLY A 53 17.28 21.32 6.92
N LEU A 54 16.81 21.81 5.78
CA LEU A 54 17.02 23.20 5.36
C LEU A 54 15.86 24.08 5.84
N VAL A 55 16.17 25.08 6.67
CA VAL A 55 15.24 26.15 7.07
C VAL A 55 15.80 27.47 6.55
N GLY A 56 15.30 27.90 5.40
CA GLY A 56 15.93 28.98 4.63
C GLY A 56 17.30 28.53 4.09
N ASP A 57 18.34 29.33 4.33
CA ASP A 57 19.72 29.03 3.90
C ASP A 57 20.55 28.31 4.99
N VAL A 58 19.91 27.88 6.08
CA VAL A 58 20.57 27.24 7.22
C VAL A 58 20.20 25.76 7.28
N GLU A 59 21.22 24.93 7.42
CA GLU A 59 21.07 23.48 7.60
C GLU A 59 20.99 23.13 9.08
N HIS A 60 19.96 22.36 9.44
CA HIS A 60 19.59 21.89 10.76
C HIS A 60 19.69 20.36 10.76
N GLU A 61 20.77 19.82 11.34
CA GLU A 61 21.01 18.37 11.41
C GLU A 61 19.89 17.62 12.14
N GLU A 62 19.25 18.25 13.13
CA GLU A 62 18.16 17.68 13.92
C GLU A 62 16.87 17.44 13.11
N LEU A 63 16.70 18.13 11.98
CA LEU A 63 15.53 18.01 11.11
C LEU A 63 15.77 17.00 9.96
N LYS A 64 17.03 16.65 9.70
CA LYS A 64 17.34 15.68 8.65
C LYS A 64 16.70 14.33 8.95
N SER A 65 16.08 13.75 7.93
CA SER A 65 15.38 12.45 8.05
C SER A 65 14.23 12.45 9.07
N THR A 66 13.71 13.62 9.46
CA THR A 66 12.47 13.69 10.24
C THR A 66 11.27 13.58 9.31
N MET A 67 10.21 12.91 9.78
CA MET A 67 9.00 12.74 8.98
C MET A 67 8.22 14.06 8.94
N SER A 68 8.13 14.67 7.77
CA SER A 68 7.37 15.89 7.53
C SER A 68 5.86 15.64 7.45
N ALA A 69 5.45 14.48 6.94
CA ALA A 69 4.05 14.05 6.88
C ALA A 69 3.49 13.74 8.28
N ARG A 70 2.69 14.67 8.83
CA ARG A 70 2.06 14.52 10.15
C ARG A 70 0.75 13.75 10.06
N VAL A 71 0.41 13.06 11.15
CA VAL A 71 -0.90 12.40 11.29
C VAL A 71 -1.99 13.49 11.43
N PRO A 72 -3.08 13.43 10.65
CA PRO A 72 -4.19 14.37 10.79
C PRO A 72 -4.90 14.18 12.14
N VAL A 73 -5.64 15.21 12.58
CA VAL A 73 -6.46 15.11 13.80
C VAL A 73 -7.54 14.05 13.60
N GLU A 74 -7.77 13.25 14.65
CA GLU A 74 -8.77 12.20 14.66
C GLU A 74 -10.17 12.74 14.30
N GLY A 75 -10.90 11.99 13.47
CA GLY A 75 -12.24 12.37 12.99
C GLY A 75 -12.27 13.33 11.80
N THR A 76 -11.11 13.73 11.25
CA THR A 76 -11.07 14.55 10.02
C THR A 76 -11.59 13.74 8.83
N ILE A 77 -12.51 14.32 8.06
CA ILE A 77 -13.06 13.72 6.83
C ILE A 77 -12.56 14.54 5.62
N PRO A 78 -11.96 13.91 4.60
CA PRO A 78 -11.50 14.64 3.42
C PRO A 78 -12.69 15.12 2.59
N TYR A 79 -12.62 16.38 2.15
CA TYR A 79 -13.60 16.97 1.23
C TYR A 79 -13.48 16.36 -0.17
N ASN A 80 -14.62 16.18 -0.84
CA ASN A 80 -14.67 15.84 -2.26
C ASN A 80 -15.86 16.56 -2.91
N GLU A 81 -15.68 17.07 -4.13
CA GLU A 81 -16.74 17.72 -4.90
C GLU A 81 -17.77 16.71 -5.44
N ASP A 82 -17.31 15.51 -5.79
CA ASP A 82 -18.18 14.43 -6.21
C ASP A 82 -18.88 13.83 -4.99
N ARG A 83 -20.22 13.86 -5.02
CA ARG A 83 -21.08 13.31 -3.98
C ARG A 83 -20.84 11.82 -3.73
N GLN A 84 -20.57 11.04 -4.77
CA GLN A 84 -20.32 9.59 -4.63
C GLN A 84 -19.03 9.34 -3.86
N MET A 85 -17.97 10.09 -4.20
CA MET A 85 -16.69 10.02 -3.49
C MET A 85 -16.77 10.59 -2.07
N ALA A 86 -17.55 11.64 -1.85
CA ALA A 86 -17.81 12.16 -0.51
C ALA A 86 -18.50 11.11 0.37
N GLU A 87 -19.48 10.38 -0.16
CA GLU A 87 -20.16 9.27 0.52
C GLU A 87 -19.17 8.13 0.85
N ILE A 88 -18.32 7.74 -0.10
CA ILE A 88 -17.26 6.74 0.13
C ILE A 88 -16.30 7.18 1.24
N ASN A 89 -15.93 8.46 1.28
CA ASN A 89 -14.96 8.99 2.23
C ASN A 89 -15.46 8.98 3.67
N MET A 90 -16.77 8.89 3.91
CA MET A 90 -17.35 8.83 5.25
C MET A 90 -16.78 7.67 6.08
N PRO A 91 -16.52 7.87 7.39
CA PRO A 91 -15.94 6.85 8.26
C PRO A 91 -16.65 5.50 8.17
N PHE A 92 -15.88 4.42 8.21
CA PHE A 92 -16.46 3.07 8.26
C PHE A 92 -16.87 2.77 9.70
N GLU A 93 -18.17 2.58 9.93
CA GLU A 93 -18.78 2.53 11.28
C GLU A 93 -18.52 1.24 12.08
N TYR A 94 -17.74 0.31 11.52
CA TYR A 94 -17.50 -1.00 12.11
C TYR A 94 -16.05 -1.06 12.60
N GLY A 95 -15.87 -1.49 13.85
CA GLY A 95 -14.56 -1.62 14.47
C GLY A 95 -13.79 -2.86 14.02
N GLU A 96 -12.64 -3.09 14.64
CA GLU A 96 -11.85 -4.32 14.45
C GLU A 96 -12.50 -5.53 15.15
N GLY A 97 -12.15 -6.74 14.70
CA GLY A 97 -12.56 -7.99 15.35
C GLY A 97 -13.71 -8.74 14.67
N GLU A 98 -13.98 -9.95 15.18
CA GLU A 98 -14.89 -10.92 14.54
C GLU A 98 -16.37 -10.54 14.70
N GLU A 99 -16.77 -9.99 15.85
CA GLU A 99 -18.16 -9.55 16.10
C GLU A 99 -18.56 -8.43 15.12
N GLU A 100 -17.69 -7.43 14.97
CA GLU A 100 -17.87 -6.32 14.03
C GLU A 100 -17.85 -6.80 12.58
N ARG A 101 -17.00 -7.78 12.23
CA ARG A 101 -17.02 -8.41 10.90
C ARG A 101 -18.36 -9.10 10.63
N ILE A 102 -18.92 -9.79 11.62
CA ILE A 102 -20.23 -10.45 11.49
C ILE A 102 -21.35 -9.41 11.38
N ARG A 103 -21.26 -8.30 12.12
CA ARG A 103 -22.20 -7.17 12.00
C ARG A 103 -22.12 -6.55 10.61
N ALA A 104 -20.91 -6.24 10.13
CA ALA A 104 -20.66 -5.76 8.78
C ALA A 104 -21.17 -6.74 7.72
N SER A 105 -21.02 -8.04 7.95
CA SER A 105 -21.53 -9.07 7.04
C SER A 105 -23.04 -8.98 6.82
N LYS A 106 -23.81 -8.47 7.79
CA LYS A 106 -25.27 -8.38 7.74
C LYS A 106 -25.77 -7.01 7.28
N GLU A 107 -25.10 -5.95 7.75
CA GLU A 107 -25.59 -4.57 7.63
C GLU A 107 -24.95 -3.81 6.46
N VAL A 108 -23.69 -4.10 6.13
CA VAL A 108 -22.95 -3.35 5.11
C VAL A 108 -23.39 -3.79 3.71
N LYS A 109 -23.87 -2.81 2.95
CA LYS A 109 -24.21 -2.95 1.54
C LYS A 109 -23.21 -2.16 0.71
N ILE A 110 -22.89 -2.68 -0.47
CA ILE A 110 -22.11 -1.92 -1.45
C ILE A 110 -22.97 -0.76 -1.99
N PRO A 111 -22.41 0.44 -2.20
CA PRO A 111 -23.17 1.52 -2.81
C PRO A 111 -23.65 1.17 -4.23
N ASN A 112 -24.90 1.54 -4.54
CA ASN A 112 -25.56 1.12 -5.79
C ASN A 112 -24.82 1.55 -7.06
N PHE A 113 -24.06 2.64 -7.05
CA PHE A 113 -23.32 3.10 -8.23
C PHE A 113 -22.17 2.16 -8.63
N TYR A 114 -21.73 1.24 -7.78
CA TYR A 114 -20.77 0.19 -8.18
C TYR A 114 -21.41 -0.95 -8.97
N ILE A 115 -22.73 -1.11 -8.87
CA ILE A 115 -23.49 -2.24 -9.40
C ILE A 115 -24.80 -1.79 -10.07
N SER A 116 -24.81 -0.57 -10.64
CA SER A 116 -26.00 0.02 -11.24
C SER A 116 -26.56 -0.79 -12.40
N ASP A 117 -25.67 -1.49 -13.11
CA ASP A 117 -25.96 -2.45 -14.16
C ASP A 117 -24.82 -3.48 -14.27
N SER A 118 -25.03 -4.52 -15.09
CA SER A 118 -24.06 -5.61 -15.26
C SER A 118 -22.72 -5.12 -15.80
N LEU A 119 -22.73 -4.17 -16.74
CA LEU A 119 -21.51 -3.67 -17.37
C LEU A 119 -20.68 -2.86 -16.37
N VAL A 120 -21.32 -2.01 -15.58
CA VAL A 120 -20.67 -1.24 -14.50
C VAL A 120 -20.08 -2.19 -13.46
N ALA A 121 -20.85 -3.19 -13.03
CA ALA A 121 -20.38 -4.17 -12.04
C ALA A 121 -19.19 -5.00 -12.55
N GLU A 122 -19.23 -5.43 -13.81
CA GLU A 122 -18.13 -6.15 -14.46
C GLU A 122 -16.89 -5.27 -14.60
N ASN A 123 -17.04 -4.01 -14.99
CA ASN A 123 -15.92 -3.07 -15.08
C ASN A 123 -15.27 -2.84 -13.71
N ASN A 124 -16.06 -2.63 -12.66
CA ASN A 124 -15.57 -2.48 -11.29
C ASN A 124 -14.88 -3.76 -10.79
N SER A 125 -15.44 -4.93 -11.06
CA SER A 125 -14.80 -6.22 -10.74
C SER A 125 -13.48 -6.41 -11.50
N ASN A 126 -13.41 -6.00 -12.77
CA ASN A 126 -12.18 -6.05 -13.58
C ASN A 126 -11.10 -5.08 -13.09
N GLU A 127 -11.47 -3.90 -12.58
CA GLU A 127 -10.52 -3.02 -11.87
C GLU A 127 -10.06 -3.67 -10.57
N GLY A 128 -11.00 -4.25 -9.81
CA GLY A 128 -10.73 -5.05 -8.62
C GLY A 128 -9.74 -6.19 -8.87
N LYS A 129 -9.84 -6.88 -10.01
CA LYS A 129 -8.91 -7.93 -10.43
C LYS A 129 -7.47 -7.43 -10.54
N LYS A 130 -7.27 -6.23 -11.09
CA LYS A 130 -5.93 -5.63 -11.24
C LYS A 130 -5.34 -5.33 -9.86
N LEU A 131 -6.14 -4.74 -8.97
CA LEU A 131 -5.73 -4.44 -7.60
C LEU A 131 -5.45 -5.72 -6.80
N TYR A 132 -6.30 -6.74 -6.95
CA TYR A 132 -6.13 -8.05 -6.34
C TYR A 132 -4.82 -8.72 -6.75
N ALA A 133 -4.45 -8.65 -8.04
CA ALA A 133 -3.19 -9.19 -8.54
C ALA A 133 -1.96 -8.54 -7.87
N VAL A 134 -2.05 -7.25 -7.51
CA VAL A 134 -0.98 -6.50 -6.84
C VAL A 134 -0.94 -6.80 -5.34
N PHE A 135 -2.09 -6.70 -4.66
CA PHE A 135 -2.14 -6.65 -3.20
C PHE A 135 -2.59 -7.95 -2.52
N CYS A 136 -3.15 -8.91 -3.25
CA CYS A 136 -3.78 -10.09 -2.63
C CYS A 136 -3.24 -11.43 -3.17
N ALA A 137 -3.02 -11.53 -4.49
CA ALA A 137 -2.70 -12.80 -5.17
C ALA A 137 -1.39 -13.45 -4.69
N HIS A 138 -0.44 -12.66 -4.18
CA HIS A 138 0.82 -13.19 -3.65
C HIS A 138 0.63 -14.11 -2.44
N CYS A 139 -0.46 -13.94 -1.67
CA CYS A 139 -0.86 -14.83 -0.56
C CYS A 139 -2.05 -15.72 -0.93
N HIS A 140 -3.09 -15.15 -1.55
CA HIS A 140 -4.34 -15.87 -1.83
C HIS A 140 -4.33 -16.68 -3.14
N GLY A 141 -3.34 -16.50 -4.01
CA GLY A 141 -3.28 -17.11 -5.34
C GLY A 141 -4.17 -16.40 -6.37
N ASP A 142 -3.91 -16.58 -7.66
CA ASP A 142 -4.65 -15.87 -8.72
C ASP A 142 -6.14 -16.23 -8.78
N LYS A 143 -6.48 -17.44 -8.32
CA LYS A 143 -7.85 -17.97 -8.26
C LYS A 143 -8.45 -17.90 -6.85
N GLY A 144 -7.70 -17.41 -5.86
CA GLY A 144 -8.18 -17.35 -4.47
C GLY A 144 -8.16 -18.69 -3.74
N GLU A 145 -7.31 -19.64 -4.13
CA GLU A 145 -7.22 -20.98 -3.52
C GLU A 145 -6.34 -21.03 -2.26
N GLY A 146 -5.72 -19.91 -1.87
CA GLY A 146 -4.78 -19.87 -0.75
C GLY A 146 -3.40 -20.43 -1.08
N ASP A 147 -3.07 -20.54 -2.36
CA ASP A 147 -1.83 -21.12 -2.90
C ASP A 147 -0.85 -20.07 -3.44
N GLY A 148 -0.95 -18.83 -2.95
CA GLY A 148 -0.06 -17.74 -3.35
C GLY A 148 1.41 -18.06 -3.08
N LYS A 149 2.31 -17.46 -3.87
CA LYS A 149 3.76 -17.74 -3.80
C LYS A 149 4.38 -17.51 -2.42
N VAL A 150 3.83 -16.60 -1.62
CA VAL A 150 4.29 -16.36 -0.25
C VAL A 150 4.07 -17.60 0.62
N VAL A 151 2.95 -18.31 0.44
CA VAL A 151 2.62 -19.54 1.18
C VAL A 151 3.68 -20.63 0.96
N ALA A 152 4.15 -20.78 -0.28
CA ALA A 152 5.20 -21.74 -0.62
C ALA A 152 6.54 -21.46 0.09
N VAL A 153 6.80 -20.21 0.47
CA VAL A 153 8.06 -19.77 1.08
C VAL A 153 7.95 -19.66 2.61
N SER A 154 6.80 -19.24 3.14
CA SER A 154 6.57 -19.05 4.59
C SER A 154 6.34 -20.35 5.36
N GLY A 155 6.07 -21.46 4.67
CA GLY A 155 5.60 -22.71 5.27
C GLY A 155 4.12 -22.68 5.66
N GLU A 156 3.59 -23.82 6.12
CA GLU A 156 2.14 -24.09 6.36
C GLU A 156 1.46 -23.20 7.42
N LEU A 157 2.20 -22.31 8.11
CA LEU A 157 1.69 -21.53 9.24
C LEU A 157 0.78 -20.36 8.84
N ILE A 158 0.80 -19.92 7.57
CA ILE A 158 0.00 -18.79 7.07
C ILE A 158 -0.60 -19.15 5.71
N VAL A 159 -1.55 -20.10 5.71
CA VAL A 159 -2.32 -20.46 4.50
C VAL A 159 -3.69 -19.77 4.57
N PRO A 160 -3.99 -18.81 3.68
CA PRO A 160 -5.34 -18.29 3.58
C PRO A 160 -6.31 -19.39 3.17
N PRO A 161 -7.55 -19.42 3.67
CA PRO A 161 -8.57 -20.34 3.19
C PRO A 161 -8.90 -20.07 1.72
N SER A 162 -9.23 -21.13 0.97
CA SER A 162 -9.79 -20.99 -0.38
C SER A 162 -11.11 -20.23 -0.34
N TYR A 163 -11.29 -19.30 -1.27
CA TYR A 163 -12.51 -18.52 -1.40
C TYR A 163 -13.74 -19.39 -1.73
N GLU A 164 -13.56 -20.53 -2.40
CA GLU A 164 -14.66 -21.47 -2.64
C GLU A 164 -15.27 -21.98 -1.33
N SER A 165 -14.45 -22.14 -0.28
CA SER A 165 -14.91 -22.56 1.06
C SER A 165 -15.60 -21.44 1.85
N LEU A 166 -15.57 -20.21 1.33
CA LEU A 166 -16.01 -18.99 2.00
C LEU A 166 -17.16 -18.29 1.29
N LYS A 167 -17.98 -19.01 0.50
CA LYS A 167 -19.14 -18.45 -0.21
C LYS A 167 -20.13 -17.72 0.72
N ASP A 168 -20.18 -18.13 1.99
CA ASP A 168 -21.00 -17.53 3.06
C ASP A 168 -20.54 -16.12 3.48
N ARG A 169 -19.34 -15.67 3.08
CA ARG A 169 -18.82 -14.34 3.42
C ARG A 169 -19.37 -13.30 2.44
N THR A 170 -20.25 -12.46 2.94
CA THR A 170 -20.87 -11.37 2.15
C THR A 170 -19.87 -10.28 1.80
N ILE A 171 -20.26 -9.40 0.87
CA ILE A 171 -19.41 -8.30 0.42
C ILE A 171 -19.00 -7.36 1.57
N GLY A 172 -19.90 -7.14 2.54
CA GLY A 172 -19.61 -6.35 3.75
C GLY A 172 -18.54 -7.00 4.64
N SER A 173 -18.59 -8.33 4.80
CA SER A 173 -17.54 -9.06 5.50
C SER A 173 -16.18 -8.96 4.80
N VAL A 174 -16.17 -9.04 3.47
CA VAL A 174 -14.95 -8.94 2.68
C VAL A 174 -14.35 -7.54 2.82
N PHE A 175 -15.17 -6.49 2.64
CA PHE A 175 -14.74 -5.11 2.81
C PHE A 175 -14.18 -4.84 4.22
N HIS A 176 -14.83 -5.36 5.26
CA HIS A 176 -14.34 -5.28 6.64
C HIS A 176 -12.98 -5.95 6.80
N THR A 177 -12.82 -7.17 6.27
CA THR A 177 -11.55 -7.92 6.36
C THR A 177 -10.41 -7.21 5.64
N ILE A 178 -10.67 -6.58 4.48
CA ILE A 178 -9.65 -5.77 3.79
C ILE A 178 -9.30 -4.52 4.61
N THR A 179 -10.28 -3.92 5.28
CA THR A 179 -10.12 -2.69 6.06
C THR A 179 -9.32 -2.89 7.34
N HIS A 180 -9.69 -3.91 8.12
CA HIS A 180 -9.19 -4.13 9.49
C HIS A 180 -8.26 -5.35 9.62
N GLY A 181 -8.13 -6.15 8.56
CA GLY A 181 -7.41 -7.40 8.61
C GLY A 181 -8.20 -8.53 9.28
N LYS A 182 -7.61 -9.73 9.28
CA LYS A 182 -8.13 -10.91 9.99
C LYS A 182 -7.01 -11.90 10.26
N ASN A 183 -6.85 -12.30 11.52
CA ASN A 183 -5.80 -13.24 11.96
C ASN A 183 -4.41 -12.76 11.49
N ALA A 184 -3.73 -13.54 10.63
CA ALA A 184 -2.42 -13.19 10.08
C ALA A 184 -2.47 -12.20 8.91
N MET A 185 -3.65 -11.88 8.36
CA MET A 185 -3.82 -10.87 7.33
C MET A 185 -3.92 -9.49 7.98
N GLY A 186 -2.93 -8.63 7.74
CA GLY A 186 -2.96 -7.24 8.21
C GLY A 186 -4.00 -6.36 7.48
N PRO A 187 -4.33 -5.19 8.03
CA PRO A 187 -5.21 -4.23 7.37
C PRO A 187 -4.56 -3.64 6.11
N HIS A 188 -5.34 -3.49 5.04
CA HIS A 188 -4.87 -2.94 3.76
C HIS A 188 -5.30 -1.48 3.54
N GLY A 189 -5.85 -0.82 4.56
CA GLY A 189 -6.35 0.55 4.45
C GLY A 189 -5.30 1.62 4.12
N SER A 190 -4.00 1.34 4.33
CA SER A 190 -2.89 2.22 3.94
C SER A 190 -2.44 2.04 2.49
N GLN A 191 -2.83 0.93 1.84
CA GLN A 191 -2.46 0.57 0.48
C GLN A 191 -3.60 0.80 -0.50
N LEU A 192 -4.85 0.56 -0.05
CA LEU A 192 -6.07 0.67 -0.83
C LEU A 192 -7.01 1.72 -0.23
N ASN A 193 -7.40 2.69 -1.05
CA ASN A 193 -8.47 3.59 -0.70
C ASN A 193 -9.83 2.85 -0.66
N LYS A 194 -10.90 3.51 -0.18
CA LYS A 194 -12.20 2.83 0.00
C LYS A 194 -12.87 2.44 -1.32
N ASP A 195 -12.68 3.22 -2.39
CA ASP A 195 -13.18 2.87 -3.74
C ASP A 195 -12.53 1.58 -4.25
N GLU A 196 -11.20 1.53 -4.16
CA GLU A 196 -10.41 0.36 -4.53
C GLU A 196 -10.79 -0.88 -3.72
N ARG A 197 -11.05 -0.71 -2.41
CA ARG A 197 -11.51 -1.82 -1.54
C ARG A 197 -12.86 -2.37 -1.97
N TRP A 198 -13.81 -1.53 -2.41
CA TRP A 198 -15.09 -2.00 -2.94
C TRP A 198 -14.93 -2.80 -4.23
N LYS A 199 -14.08 -2.32 -5.14
CA LYS A 199 -13.76 -3.01 -6.39
C LYS A 199 -13.07 -4.36 -6.14
N VAL A 200 -12.11 -4.41 -5.22
CA VAL A 200 -11.48 -5.67 -4.80
C VAL A 200 -12.51 -6.59 -4.15
N ALA A 201 -13.41 -6.08 -3.30
CA ALA A 201 -14.46 -6.90 -2.69
C ALA A 201 -15.40 -7.53 -3.73
N LEU A 202 -15.77 -6.80 -4.80
CA LEU A 202 -16.52 -7.33 -5.93
C LEU A 202 -15.76 -8.47 -6.64
N TYR A 203 -14.46 -8.30 -6.86
CA TYR A 203 -13.65 -9.34 -7.48
C TYR A 203 -13.51 -10.58 -6.59
N VAL A 204 -13.35 -10.40 -5.27
CA VAL A 204 -13.36 -11.53 -4.32
C VAL A 204 -14.70 -12.26 -4.35
N ARG A 205 -15.84 -11.55 -4.42
CA ARG A 205 -17.17 -12.18 -4.60
C ARG A 205 -17.24 -13.00 -5.90
N THR A 206 -16.61 -12.51 -6.98
CA THR A 206 -16.50 -13.23 -8.25
C THR A 206 -15.72 -14.54 -8.09
N LEU A 207 -14.58 -14.49 -7.39
CA LEU A 207 -13.76 -15.69 -7.12
C LEU A 207 -14.47 -16.69 -6.20
N GLN A 208 -15.17 -16.24 -5.17
CA GLN A 208 -15.98 -17.11 -4.29
C GLN A 208 -17.01 -17.91 -5.08
N ASN A 209 -17.51 -17.36 -6.19
CA ASN A 209 -18.52 -17.96 -7.05
C ASN A 209 -17.93 -18.62 -8.31
N GLY A 210 -16.69 -19.09 -8.26
CA GLY A 210 -16.08 -19.86 -9.34
C GLY A 210 -15.70 -19.04 -10.57
N GLY A 211 -15.63 -17.71 -10.44
CA GLY A 211 -15.30 -16.78 -11.52
C GLY A 211 -16.49 -16.00 -12.07
N ASP A 212 -17.70 -16.25 -11.58
CA ASP A 212 -18.93 -15.57 -12.01
C ASP A 212 -19.38 -14.50 -11.01
N LEU A 213 -19.62 -13.29 -11.51
CA LEU A 213 -20.15 -12.19 -10.69
C LEU A 213 -21.67 -12.32 -10.54
N LEU A 214 -22.12 -12.93 -9.45
CA LEU A 214 -23.54 -13.13 -9.15
C LEU A 214 -24.14 -11.90 -8.45
N LEU A 215 -24.70 -10.97 -9.22
CA LEU A 215 -25.31 -9.73 -8.69
C LEU A 215 -26.46 -9.98 -7.72
N SER A 216 -27.21 -11.08 -7.87
CA SER A 216 -28.29 -11.47 -6.95
C SER A 216 -27.79 -11.68 -5.52
N GLU A 217 -26.59 -12.24 -5.35
CA GLU A 217 -25.99 -12.53 -4.05
C GLU A 217 -25.29 -11.31 -3.42
N ILE A 218 -24.85 -10.37 -4.25
CA ILE A 218 -24.28 -9.10 -3.78
C ILE A 218 -25.39 -8.20 -3.25
N ASN A 219 -26.54 -8.24 -3.91
CA ASN A 219 -27.62 -7.32 -3.63
C ASN A 219 -28.40 -7.66 -2.38
N ASN A 220 -28.74 -8.93 -2.09
CA ASN A 220 -29.80 -9.28 -1.11
C ASN A 220 -30.85 -8.15 -1.03
N ILE A 221 -31.29 -7.72 -2.21
CA ILE A 221 -32.46 -6.87 -2.37
C ILE A 221 -33.56 -7.82 -1.95
N ASP A 222 -34.15 -7.53 -0.80
CA ASP A 222 -35.43 -8.09 -0.44
C ASP A 222 -36.39 -7.70 -1.58
N SER A 223 -36.62 -8.62 -2.52
CA SER A 223 -37.51 -8.44 -3.66
C SER A 223 -38.99 -8.44 -3.22
N SER A 224 -39.28 -7.92 -2.02
CA SER A 224 -40.59 -7.97 -1.38
C SER A 224 -41.21 -6.60 -1.12
N THR A 225 -40.57 -5.48 -1.53
CA THR A 225 -41.14 -4.14 -1.29
C THR A 225 -41.49 -3.32 -2.53
N ASP A 226 -41.34 -3.85 -3.75
CA ASP A 226 -41.75 -3.14 -4.99
C ASP A 226 -43.23 -3.38 -5.41
N GLU A 227 -44.05 -4.05 -4.60
CA GLU A 227 -45.50 -4.22 -4.87
C GLU A 227 -46.45 -3.30 -4.09
N LEU A 228 -45.96 -2.28 -3.36
CA LEU A 228 -46.85 -1.43 -2.55
C LEU A 228 -46.71 0.07 -2.77
N ASN A 229 -46.49 0.55 -3.99
CA ASN A 229 -46.86 1.92 -4.38
C ASN A 229 -47.26 1.99 -5.86
N GLY A 230 -48.26 1.20 -6.24
CA GLY A 230 -49.18 1.57 -7.31
C GLY A 230 -50.39 2.27 -6.69
N ASN A 231 -50.36 3.60 -6.67
CA ASN A 231 -51.52 4.52 -6.67
C ASN A 231 -51.04 5.96 -6.88
#